data_AF-A0A0F9WG43-F1
#
_entry.id   AF-A0A0F9WG43-F1
#
_cell.length_a   1.000
_cell.length_b   1.000
_cell.length_c   1.000
_cell.angle_alpha   90.00
_cell.angle_beta   90.00
_cell.angle_gamma   90.00
#
_symmetry.space_group_name_H-M   'P 1'
#
loop_
_entity.id
_entity.type
_entity.pdbx_description
1 polymer ?
#
loop_
_entity_poly.entity_id
_entity_poly.type
_entity_poly.pdbx_seq_one_letter_code
_entity_poly.pdbx_strand_id
1 'polypeptide(L)'
;MSREPLLPRKTAISYKTEEKTVLRGYDLSELAEQGYSFCDALFVLFQDRIPTDSEEKMLKYEMGAFMEHSMSPSAVGAIGVITGRPNLPCAVAASIMTFGGVHGPGAAHGYMMNQYIERAEAEGKSLDEMAKILVDEHLDNKVPVMGMGQPQHTDSDPRAEPIHCKQEELEIGGVYLEFQRALEKHFHARRKAEGRSYVGVNVVGAGNTALCDIGFSPNAAWCLGSVCRGFSCAAHALYSMKKGRAWGASRREPMVQMIDLSMIKYVGPPDRRVPKQDERQEYARKQKEEGEYKQWLI
;
A
#
# COMPACT_ATOMS: atom_id res chain seq x y z
N MET A 1 21.48 -24.07 33.88
CA MET A 1 20.56 -23.04 34.40
C MET A 1 19.34 -23.01 33.49
N SER A 2 18.17 -23.42 33.97
CA SER A 2 16.92 -23.23 33.22
C SER A 2 16.67 -21.73 33.11
N ARG A 3 16.67 -21.20 31.89
CA ARG A 3 16.28 -19.82 31.64
C ARG A 3 14.76 -19.80 31.56
N GLU A 4 14.09 -19.48 32.66
CA GLU A 4 12.67 -19.20 32.59
C GLU A 4 12.42 -17.84 31.92
N PRO A 5 11.49 -17.76 30.96
CA PRO A 5 11.20 -16.50 30.29
C PRO A 5 10.58 -15.49 31.25
N LEU A 6 11.15 -14.29 31.30
CA LEU A 6 10.68 -13.18 32.14
C LEU A 6 9.23 -12.75 31.81
N LEU A 7 8.78 -13.01 30.59
CA LEU A 7 7.42 -12.74 30.11
C LEU A 7 6.97 -13.86 29.17
N PRO A 8 5.97 -14.69 29.53
CA PRO A 8 5.37 -15.63 28.60
C PRO A 8 4.55 -14.87 27.56
N ARG A 9 4.82 -15.12 26.27
CA ARG A 9 3.98 -14.65 25.15
C ARG A 9 3.30 -15.85 24.49
N LYS A 10 2.02 -15.72 24.21
CA LYS A 10 1.24 -16.71 23.46
C LYS A 10 1.15 -16.29 21.99
N THR A 11 1.27 -17.26 21.10
CA THR A 11 1.06 -17.07 19.66
C THR A 11 0.34 -18.30 19.12
N ALA A 12 -0.51 -18.09 18.11
CA ALA A 12 -1.15 -19.14 17.33
C ALA A 12 -0.53 -19.27 15.92
N ILE A 13 0.57 -18.56 15.64
CA ILE A 13 1.13 -18.44 14.29
C ILE A 13 2.16 -19.53 14.00
N SER A 14 3.16 -19.68 14.87
CA SER A 14 4.25 -20.63 14.64
C SER A 14 4.99 -21.02 15.92
N TYR A 15 5.63 -22.18 15.87
CA TYR A 15 6.63 -22.62 16.84
C TYR A 15 7.73 -23.40 16.13
N LYS A 16 8.86 -23.63 16.80
CA LYS A 16 9.94 -24.48 16.28
C LYS A 16 10.46 -25.42 17.36
N THR A 17 10.88 -26.60 16.97
CA THR A 17 11.64 -27.56 17.78
C THR A 17 13.04 -27.74 17.18
N GLU A 18 13.82 -28.68 17.69
CA GLU A 18 15.09 -29.07 17.07
C GLU A 18 14.89 -29.73 15.69
N GLU A 19 13.72 -30.34 15.46
CA GLU A 19 13.44 -31.16 14.28
C GLU A 19 12.61 -30.42 13.22
N LYS A 20 11.73 -29.49 13.62
CA LYS A 20 10.79 -28.86 12.69
C LYS A 20 10.45 -27.42 13.00
N THR A 21 9.98 -26.72 11.96
CA THR A 21 9.35 -25.40 12.06
C THR A 21 7.89 -25.53 11.67
N VAL A 22 6.99 -25.23 12.59
CA VAL A 22 5.54 -25.35 12.36
C VAL A 22 4.94 -23.97 12.10
N LEU A 23 4.22 -23.87 10.99
CA LEU A 23 3.42 -22.73 10.57
C LEU A 23 1.95 -23.14 10.66
N ARG A 24 1.19 -22.55 11.60
CA ARG A 24 -0.26 -22.76 11.70
C ARG A 24 -0.67 -24.24 11.73
N GLY A 25 0.10 -25.04 12.48
CA GLY A 25 -0.12 -26.49 12.61
C GLY A 25 0.55 -27.36 11.54
N TYR A 26 1.00 -26.79 10.42
CA TYR A 26 1.70 -27.51 9.35
C TYR A 26 3.22 -27.43 9.51
N ASP A 27 3.94 -28.52 9.27
CA ASP A 27 5.39 -28.48 9.14
C ASP A 27 5.78 -27.74 7.85
N LEU A 28 6.53 -26.66 7.98
CA LEU A 28 6.89 -25.80 6.85
C LEU A 28 7.79 -26.51 5.84
N SER A 29 8.65 -27.43 6.29
CA SER A 29 9.48 -28.24 5.38
C SER A 29 8.62 -29.24 4.62
N GLU A 30 7.66 -29.87 5.31
CA GLU A 30 6.70 -30.78 4.68
C GLU A 30 5.86 -30.07 3.62
N LEU A 31 5.38 -28.85 3.90
CA LEU A 31 4.69 -28.03 2.89
C LEU A 31 5.52 -27.89 1.62
N ALA A 32 6.81 -27.55 1.75
CA ALA A 32 7.71 -27.41 0.60
C ALA A 32 7.96 -28.75 -0.12
N GLU A 33 8.15 -29.85 0.61
CA GLU A 33 8.38 -31.19 0.03
C GLU A 33 7.15 -31.74 -0.68
N GLN A 34 5.94 -31.41 -0.21
CA GLN A 34 4.67 -31.75 -0.87
C GLN A 34 4.37 -30.86 -2.08
N GLY A 35 5.21 -29.85 -2.36
CA GLY A 35 5.09 -28.99 -3.54
C GLY A 35 4.19 -27.77 -3.36
N TYR A 36 3.81 -27.42 -2.13
CA TYR A 36 3.11 -26.17 -1.87
C TYR A 36 4.01 -24.97 -2.18
N SER A 37 3.41 -23.94 -2.77
CA SER A 37 4.07 -22.75 -3.27
C SER A 37 4.34 -21.73 -2.15
N PHE A 38 5.11 -20.70 -2.49
CA PHE A 38 5.24 -19.52 -1.64
C PHE A 38 3.88 -18.88 -1.31
N CYS A 39 2.95 -18.85 -2.28
CA CYS A 39 1.62 -18.27 -2.07
C CYS A 39 0.75 -19.16 -1.18
N ASP A 40 0.89 -20.49 -1.25
CA ASP A 40 0.23 -21.42 -0.33
C ASP A 40 0.65 -21.18 1.12
N ALA A 41 1.96 -21.14 1.38
CA ALA A 41 2.49 -20.88 2.72
C ALA A 41 2.09 -19.48 3.23
N LEU A 42 2.06 -18.48 2.34
CA LEU A 42 1.59 -17.14 2.67
C LEU A 42 0.11 -17.12 3.02
N PHE A 43 -0.71 -17.87 2.29
CA PHE A 43 -2.13 -18.03 2.57
C PHE A 43 -2.33 -18.68 3.94
N VAL A 44 -1.65 -19.80 4.22
CA VAL A 44 -1.67 -20.47 5.52
C VAL A 44 -1.31 -19.50 6.65
N LEU A 45 -0.24 -18.71 6.51
CA LEU A 45 0.23 -17.78 7.54
C LEU A 45 -0.87 -16.83 8.03
N PHE A 46 -1.66 -16.30 7.10
CA PHE A 46 -2.73 -15.33 7.37
C PHE A 46 -4.08 -15.98 7.66
N GLN A 47 -4.40 -17.11 7.03
CA GLN A 47 -5.73 -17.72 7.01
C GLN A 47 -5.87 -18.99 7.84
N ASP A 48 -4.77 -19.52 8.39
CA ASP A 48 -4.76 -20.74 9.23
C ASP A 48 -5.35 -21.98 8.51
N ARG A 49 -5.26 -22.02 7.18
CA ARG A 49 -5.71 -23.14 6.34
C ARG A 49 -4.96 -23.18 5.01
N ILE A 50 -4.95 -24.36 4.38
CA ILE A 50 -4.52 -24.54 2.99
C ILE A 50 -5.54 -23.86 2.05
N PRO A 51 -5.11 -23.07 1.06
CA PRO A 51 -6.01 -22.50 0.07
C PRO A 51 -6.53 -23.57 -0.89
N THR A 52 -7.64 -23.28 -1.55
CA THR A 52 -8.02 -23.99 -2.77
C THR A 52 -7.10 -23.58 -3.94
N ASP A 53 -7.05 -24.39 -4.99
CA ASP A 53 -6.30 -24.06 -6.21
C ASP A 53 -6.70 -22.69 -6.80
N SER A 54 -7.98 -22.33 -6.75
CA SER A 54 -8.46 -21.04 -7.25
C SER A 54 -7.98 -19.89 -6.36
N GLU A 55 -8.00 -20.05 -5.04
CA GLU A 55 -7.51 -19.04 -4.10
C GLU A 55 -6.01 -18.80 -4.23
N GLU A 56 -5.20 -19.86 -4.37
CA GLU A 56 -3.75 -19.74 -4.62
C GLU A 56 -3.49 -18.98 -5.92
N LYS A 57 -4.18 -19.38 -7.00
CA LYS A 57 -4.03 -18.73 -8.32
C LYS A 57 -4.42 -17.26 -8.27
N MET A 58 -5.46 -16.90 -7.53
CA MET A 58 -5.88 -15.52 -7.37
C MET A 58 -4.85 -14.72 -6.57
N LEU A 59 -4.38 -15.24 -5.43
CA LEU A 59 -3.33 -14.60 -4.63
C LEU A 59 -2.06 -14.39 -5.46
N LYS A 60 -1.64 -15.41 -6.21
CA LYS A 60 -0.48 -15.36 -7.10
C LYS A 60 -0.64 -14.32 -8.21
N TYR A 61 -1.81 -14.26 -8.84
CA TYR A 61 -2.10 -13.28 -9.89
C TYR A 61 -2.04 -11.85 -9.34
N GLU A 62 -2.69 -11.60 -8.21
CA GLU A 62 -2.73 -10.28 -7.58
C GLU A 62 -1.33 -9.83 -7.12
N MET A 63 -0.57 -10.70 -6.46
CA MET A 63 0.81 -10.39 -6.08
C MET A 63 1.70 -10.13 -7.30
N GLY A 64 1.44 -10.80 -8.43
CA GLY A 64 2.09 -10.53 -9.70
C GLY A 64 1.75 -9.15 -10.27
N ALA A 65 0.46 -8.80 -10.31
CA ALA A 65 -0.03 -7.51 -10.81
C ALA A 65 0.43 -6.32 -9.95
N PHE A 66 0.58 -6.54 -8.64
CA PHE A 66 1.04 -5.53 -7.69
C PHE A 66 2.58 -5.46 -7.57
N MET A 67 3.31 -6.44 -8.09
CA MET A 67 4.75 -6.62 -7.88
C MET A 67 5.59 -5.38 -8.20
N GLU A 68 5.27 -4.64 -9.27
CA GLU A 68 6.06 -3.49 -9.71
C GLU A 68 5.26 -2.29 -10.23
N HIS A 69 5.72 -1.08 -9.89
CA HIS A 69 5.09 0.18 -10.26
C HIS A 69 6.09 1.31 -10.56
N SER A 70 7.24 0.97 -11.14
CA SER A 70 8.30 1.91 -11.56
C SER A 70 8.65 2.92 -10.45
N MET A 71 8.87 4.19 -10.80
CA MET A 71 9.25 5.30 -9.92
C MET A 71 8.10 5.77 -9.00
N SER A 72 7.54 4.83 -8.26
CA SER A 72 6.60 5.02 -7.17
C SER A 72 7.31 5.59 -5.92
N PRO A 73 6.58 6.22 -4.96
CA PRO A 73 7.19 6.69 -3.72
C PRO A 73 8.01 5.63 -2.98
N SER A 74 7.58 4.36 -3.01
CA SER A 74 8.32 3.25 -2.41
C SER A 74 9.65 2.95 -3.12
N ALA A 75 9.67 2.99 -4.46
CA ALA A 75 10.90 2.86 -5.23
C ALA A 75 11.84 4.05 -4.99
N VAL A 76 11.31 5.28 -4.97
CA VAL A 76 12.06 6.50 -4.63
C VAL A 76 12.67 6.39 -3.23
N GLY A 77 11.91 5.90 -2.25
CA GLY A 77 12.39 5.68 -0.89
C GLY A 77 13.56 4.69 -0.81
N ALA A 78 13.44 3.54 -1.49
CA ALA A 78 14.52 2.56 -1.55
C ALA A 78 15.78 3.09 -2.25
N ILE A 79 15.61 3.74 -3.42
CA ILE A 79 16.72 4.32 -4.20
C ILE A 79 17.39 5.44 -3.39
N GLY A 80 16.62 6.33 -2.78
CA GLY A 80 17.13 7.42 -1.97
C GLY A 80 17.95 6.91 -0.79
N VAL A 81 17.41 5.96 -0.02
CA VAL A 81 18.10 5.41 1.16
C VAL A 81 19.36 4.64 0.79
N ILE A 82 19.35 3.84 -0.28
CA ILE A 82 20.54 3.06 -0.65
C ILE A 82 21.71 3.95 -1.12
N THR A 83 21.46 5.19 -1.56
CA THR A 83 22.53 6.14 -1.91
C THR A 83 23.44 6.48 -0.72
N GLY A 84 22.93 6.37 0.50
CA GLY A 84 23.69 6.51 1.75
C GLY A 84 24.52 5.29 2.14
N ARG A 85 24.42 4.18 1.40
CA ARG A 85 25.09 2.89 1.64
C ARG A 85 24.82 2.25 3.03
N PRO A 86 23.55 2.19 3.50
CA PRO A 86 23.21 1.40 4.68
C PRO A 86 23.24 -0.12 4.37
N ASN A 87 22.99 -0.94 5.39
CA ASN A 87 22.68 -2.36 5.18
C ASN A 87 21.42 -2.49 4.30
N LEU A 88 21.42 -3.43 3.35
CA LEU A 88 20.36 -3.58 2.33
C LEU A 88 18.92 -3.61 2.89
N PRO A 89 18.60 -4.27 4.02
CA PRO A 89 17.25 -4.26 4.58
C PRO A 89 16.72 -2.87 4.91
N CYS A 90 17.59 -1.88 5.18
CA CYS A 90 17.17 -0.50 5.44
C CYS A 90 16.47 0.12 4.23
N ALA A 91 16.90 -0.19 3.01
CA ALA A 91 16.25 0.33 1.79
C ALA A 91 14.85 -0.30 1.60
N VAL A 92 14.72 -1.60 1.90
CA VAL A 92 13.43 -2.31 1.85
C VAL A 92 12.48 -1.76 2.93
N ALA A 93 12.96 -1.60 4.17
CA ALA A 93 12.18 -0.99 5.24
C ALA A 93 11.71 0.42 4.88
N ALA A 94 12.61 1.26 4.34
CA ALA A 94 12.26 2.60 3.90
C ALA A 94 11.19 2.60 2.79
N SER A 95 11.24 1.67 1.84
CA SER A 95 10.18 1.53 0.83
C SER A 95 8.82 1.16 1.44
N ILE A 96 8.80 0.23 2.40
CA ILE A 96 7.56 -0.20 3.06
C ILE A 96 6.96 0.94 3.89
N MET A 97 7.80 1.75 4.53
CA MET A 97 7.37 2.92 5.31
C MET A 97 6.70 4.02 4.48
N THR A 98 6.83 3.99 3.15
CA THR A 98 6.09 4.93 2.28
C THR A 98 4.62 4.57 2.15
N PHE A 99 4.22 3.35 2.50
CA PHE A 99 2.83 2.95 2.40
C PHE A 99 1.99 3.59 3.51
N GLY A 100 0.98 4.37 3.12
CA GLY A 100 0.03 5.08 3.98
C GLY A 100 -1.26 5.43 3.22
N GLY A 101 -2.10 6.31 3.77
CA GLY A 101 -3.46 6.53 3.25
C GLY A 101 -3.59 6.90 1.76
N VAL A 102 -2.54 7.44 1.14
CA VAL A 102 -2.54 7.90 -0.27
C VAL A 102 -1.62 7.11 -1.20
N HIS A 103 -0.70 6.31 -0.67
CA HIS A 103 0.22 5.48 -1.44
C HIS A 103 0.23 4.10 -0.79
N GLY A 104 -0.32 3.09 -1.47
CA GLY A 104 -0.30 1.73 -0.98
C GLY A 104 -1.55 0.94 -1.33
N PRO A 105 -1.60 -0.34 -0.93
CA PRO A 105 -2.72 -1.25 -1.18
C PRO A 105 -4.03 -0.84 -0.49
N GLY A 106 -4.13 0.33 0.13
CA GLY A 106 -5.38 1.01 0.53
C GLY A 106 -6.42 0.19 1.30
N ALA A 107 -6.17 -0.14 2.57
CA ALA A 107 -7.14 -0.85 3.43
C ALA A 107 -8.50 -0.13 3.54
N ALA A 108 -8.52 1.18 3.32
CA ALA A 108 -9.73 2.01 3.30
C ALA A 108 -10.78 1.53 2.29
N HIS A 109 -10.36 0.99 1.14
CA HIS A 109 -11.31 0.41 0.17
C HIS A 109 -12.01 -0.80 0.78
N GLY A 110 -11.27 -1.76 1.34
CA GLY A 110 -11.88 -2.93 2.00
C GLY A 110 -12.77 -2.55 3.19
N TYR A 111 -12.38 -1.56 4.00
CA TYR A 111 -13.24 -1.06 5.09
C TYR A 111 -14.56 -0.47 4.59
N MET A 112 -14.50 0.33 3.52
CA MET A 112 -15.69 0.87 2.86
C MET A 112 -16.57 -0.26 2.34
N MET A 113 -16.00 -1.26 1.65
CA MET A 113 -16.76 -2.40 1.13
C MET A 113 -17.46 -3.17 2.26
N ASN A 114 -16.73 -3.54 3.32
CA ASN A 114 -17.29 -4.25 4.49
C ASN A 114 -18.46 -3.48 5.11
N GLN A 115 -18.27 -2.17 5.37
CA GLN A 115 -19.29 -1.34 6.01
C GLN A 115 -20.61 -1.37 5.23
N TYR A 116 -20.57 -1.27 3.90
CA TYR A 116 -21.78 -1.23 3.10
C TYR A 116 -22.36 -2.62 2.83
N ILE A 117 -21.52 -3.65 2.67
CA ILE A 117 -22.01 -5.03 2.55
C ILE A 117 -22.74 -5.46 3.83
N GLU A 118 -22.17 -5.22 5.01
CA GLU A 118 -22.82 -5.49 6.31
C GLU A 118 -24.13 -4.70 6.46
N ARG A 119 -24.14 -3.43 6.03
CA ARG A 119 -25.36 -2.61 6.04
C ARG A 119 -26.43 -3.15 5.09
N ALA A 120 -26.04 -3.69 3.93
CA ALA A 120 -26.98 -4.27 2.96
C ALA A 120 -27.72 -5.45 3.59
N GLU A 121 -26.99 -6.33 4.29
CA GLU A 121 -27.56 -7.45 5.03
C GLU A 121 -28.49 -6.98 6.15
N ALA A 122 -28.04 -6.03 6.98
CA ALA A 122 -28.82 -5.52 8.11
C ALA A 122 -30.13 -4.82 7.69
N GLU A 123 -30.13 -4.14 6.53
CA GLU A 123 -31.30 -3.43 5.99
C GLU A 123 -32.13 -4.27 5.01
N GLY A 124 -31.72 -5.51 4.71
CA GLY A 124 -32.40 -6.38 3.72
C GLY A 124 -32.38 -5.81 2.30
N LYS A 125 -31.30 -5.11 1.92
CA LYS A 125 -31.10 -4.51 0.60
C LYS A 125 -30.23 -5.40 -0.27
N SER A 126 -30.47 -5.38 -1.57
CA SER A 126 -29.54 -6.00 -2.53
C SER A 126 -28.21 -5.24 -2.58
N LEU A 127 -27.15 -5.92 -3.02
CA LEU A 127 -25.85 -5.30 -3.24
C LEU A 127 -25.92 -4.18 -4.29
N ASP A 128 -26.75 -4.32 -5.33
CA ASP A 128 -26.96 -3.27 -6.34
C ASP A 128 -27.58 -2.00 -5.74
N GLU A 129 -28.59 -2.14 -4.88
CA GLU A 129 -29.20 -1.01 -4.18
C GLU A 129 -28.22 -0.33 -3.23
N MET A 130 -27.46 -1.13 -2.46
CA MET A 130 -26.51 -0.59 -1.50
C MET A 130 -25.31 0.09 -2.19
N ALA A 131 -24.88 -0.42 -3.35
CA ALA A 131 -23.83 0.19 -4.14
C ALA A 131 -24.24 1.58 -4.63
N LYS A 132 -25.51 1.75 -5.03
CA LYS A 132 -26.07 3.07 -5.36
C LYS A 132 -26.03 4.01 -4.16
N ILE A 133 -26.46 3.53 -2.98
CA ILE A 133 -26.45 4.31 -1.73
C ILE A 133 -25.03 4.77 -1.39
N LEU A 134 -24.05 3.87 -1.45
CA LEU A 134 -22.64 4.18 -1.24
C LEU A 134 -22.17 5.32 -2.14
N VAL A 135 -22.43 5.19 -3.45
CA VAL A 135 -22.01 6.18 -4.45
C VAL A 135 -22.64 7.54 -4.18
N ASP A 136 -23.95 7.58 -3.94
CA ASP A 136 -24.65 8.83 -3.67
C ASP A 136 -24.13 9.48 -2.38
N GLU A 137 -24.00 8.72 -1.28
CA GLU A 137 -23.50 9.23 0.00
C GLU A 137 -22.09 9.81 -0.13
N HIS A 138 -21.18 9.15 -0.84
CA HIS A 138 -19.82 9.65 -1.02
C HIS A 138 -19.80 10.92 -1.88
N LEU A 139 -20.48 10.91 -3.03
CA LEU A 139 -20.44 12.02 -3.97
C LEU A 139 -21.20 13.26 -3.46
N ASP A 140 -22.34 13.09 -2.80
CA ASP A 140 -23.10 14.19 -2.20
C ASP A 140 -22.31 14.86 -1.06
N ASN A 141 -21.51 14.09 -0.31
CA ASN A 141 -20.61 14.60 0.73
C ASN A 141 -19.23 15.04 0.20
N LYS A 142 -19.00 15.00 -1.12
CA LYS A 142 -17.71 15.34 -1.76
C LYS A 142 -16.52 14.52 -1.25
N VAL A 143 -16.79 13.30 -0.79
CA VAL A 143 -15.78 12.32 -0.38
C VAL A 143 -15.45 11.43 -1.58
N PRO A 144 -14.17 11.14 -1.86
CA PRO A 144 -13.80 10.20 -2.91
C PRO A 144 -14.34 8.79 -2.61
N VAL A 145 -14.87 8.12 -3.64
CA VAL A 145 -15.19 6.69 -3.56
C VAL A 145 -13.89 5.90 -3.61
N MET A 146 -13.58 5.16 -2.55
CA MET A 146 -12.33 4.40 -2.46
C MET A 146 -12.24 3.36 -3.57
N GLY A 147 -11.03 3.10 -4.08
CA GLY A 147 -10.82 2.17 -5.20
C GLY A 147 -11.12 2.74 -6.59
N MET A 148 -11.70 3.94 -6.70
CA MET A 148 -11.96 4.61 -7.97
C MET A 148 -10.92 5.69 -8.28
N GLY A 149 -10.39 5.62 -9.51
CA GLY A 149 -9.48 6.61 -10.07
C GLY A 149 -8.04 6.52 -9.55
N GLN A 150 -7.12 6.99 -10.39
CA GLN A 150 -5.71 7.14 -10.02
C GLN A 150 -5.07 8.31 -10.77
N PRO A 151 -4.04 8.96 -10.22
CA PRO A 151 -3.41 10.12 -10.86
C PRO A 151 -2.73 9.81 -12.20
N GLN A 152 -2.18 8.60 -12.39
CA GLN A 152 -1.40 8.24 -13.57
C GLN A 152 -2.23 7.65 -14.73
N HIS A 153 -3.35 7.02 -14.42
CA HIS A 153 -4.27 6.46 -15.42
C HIS A 153 -5.68 7.01 -15.17
N THR A 154 -5.95 8.17 -15.78
CA THR A 154 -7.21 8.91 -15.58
C THR A 154 -8.42 8.21 -16.19
N ASP A 155 -8.21 7.38 -17.22
CA ASP A 155 -9.28 6.61 -17.86
C ASP A 155 -9.56 5.32 -17.09
N SER A 156 -8.57 4.45 -16.87
CA SER A 156 -8.67 3.26 -15.99
C SER A 156 -7.27 2.66 -15.75
N ASP A 157 -7.06 1.96 -14.63
CA ASP A 157 -5.84 1.15 -14.47
C ASP A 157 -5.86 -0.01 -15.47
N PRO A 158 -4.81 -0.20 -16.30
CA PRO A 158 -4.76 -1.31 -17.23
C PRO A 158 -4.74 -2.68 -16.54
N ARG A 159 -4.50 -2.76 -15.22
CA ARG A 159 -4.50 -4.00 -14.44
C ARG A 159 -5.82 -4.30 -13.74
N ALA A 160 -6.67 -3.28 -13.51
CA ALA A 160 -7.84 -3.45 -12.67
C ALA A 160 -8.89 -4.38 -13.30
N GLU A 161 -9.29 -4.14 -14.55
CA GLU A 161 -10.24 -5.02 -15.24
C GLU A 161 -9.70 -6.46 -15.40
N PRO A 162 -8.44 -6.69 -15.80
CA PRO A 162 -7.87 -8.04 -15.80
C PRO A 162 -7.93 -8.79 -14.47
N ILE A 163 -7.81 -8.11 -13.33
CA ILE A 163 -7.97 -8.72 -12.00
C ILE A 163 -9.42 -9.21 -11.81
N HIS A 164 -10.41 -8.38 -12.14
CA HIS A 164 -11.81 -8.78 -12.07
C HIS A 164 -12.14 -9.94 -13.00
N CYS A 165 -11.69 -9.88 -14.26
CA CYS A 165 -11.84 -11.01 -15.18
C CYS A 165 -11.18 -12.29 -14.65
N LYS A 166 -10.04 -12.18 -13.95
CA LYS A 166 -9.38 -13.34 -13.34
C LYS A 166 -10.20 -13.93 -12.19
N GLN A 167 -10.84 -13.10 -11.35
CA GLN A 167 -11.75 -13.58 -10.31
C GLN A 167 -12.94 -14.35 -10.90
N GLU A 168 -13.50 -13.85 -12.01
CA GLU A 168 -14.59 -14.48 -12.76
C GLU A 168 -14.14 -15.81 -13.38
N GLU A 169 -12.98 -15.84 -14.04
CA GLU A 169 -12.38 -17.05 -14.63
C GLU A 169 -12.11 -18.15 -13.60
N LEU A 170 -11.67 -17.77 -12.40
CA LEU A 170 -11.35 -18.69 -11.31
C LEU A 170 -12.58 -19.11 -10.49
N GLU A 171 -13.76 -18.58 -10.81
CA GLU A 171 -15.04 -18.86 -10.16
C GLU A 171 -14.99 -18.64 -8.63
N ILE A 172 -14.25 -17.63 -8.17
CA ILE A 172 -14.11 -17.33 -6.72
C ILE A 172 -15.46 -16.95 -6.09
N GLY A 173 -16.42 -16.45 -6.89
CA GLY A 173 -17.83 -16.35 -6.51
C GLY A 173 -18.11 -15.53 -5.24
N GLY A 174 -17.38 -14.43 -5.05
CA GLY A 174 -17.42 -13.66 -3.80
C GLY A 174 -18.25 -12.38 -3.84
N VAL A 175 -18.77 -12.03 -2.66
CA VAL A 175 -19.64 -10.85 -2.43
C VAL A 175 -18.95 -9.53 -2.77
N TYR A 176 -17.62 -9.46 -2.69
CA TYR A 176 -16.88 -8.23 -2.93
C TYR A 176 -16.85 -7.89 -4.41
N LEU A 177 -16.60 -8.85 -5.30
CA LEU A 177 -16.64 -8.59 -6.74
C LEU A 177 -18.04 -8.16 -7.19
N GLU A 178 -19.08 -8.84 -6.74
CA GLU A 178 -20.46 -8.48 -7.06
C GLU A 178 -20.75 -7.03 -6.65
N PHE A 179 -20.37 -6.67 -5.42
CA PHE A 179 -20.55 -5.31 -4.90
C PHE A 179 -19.68 -4.28 -5.65
N GLN A 180 -18.44 -4.61 -6.00
CA GLN A 180 -17.52 -3.75 -6.74
C GLN A 180 -18.05 -3.45 -8.14
N ARG A 181 -18.55 -4.46 -8.87
CA ARG A 181 -19.17 -4.29 -10.19
C ARG A 181 -20.42 -3.40 -10.12
N ALA A 182 -21.26 -3.60 -9.10
CA ALA A 182 -22.43 -2.75 -8.86
C ALA A 182 -22.04 -1.30 -8.53
N LEU A 183 -21.01 -1.11 -7.71
CA LEU A 183 -20.45 0.20 -7.35
C LEU A 183 -19.96 0.93 -8.61
N GLU A 184 -19.18 0.27 -9.46
CA GLU A 184 -18.70 0.84 -10.71
C GLU A 184 -19.83 1.28 -11.63
N LYS A 185 -20.83 0.41 -11.83
CA LYS A 185 -22.04 0.72 -12.61
C LYS A 185 -22.72 2.00 -12.13
N HIS A 186 -23.00 2.12 -10.84
CA HIS A 186 -23.68 3.29 -10.27
C HIS A 186 -22.79 4.53 -10.26
N PHE A 187 -21.49 4.37 -10.00
CA PHE A 187 -20.52 5.46 -10.04
C PHE A 187 -20.41 6.07 -11.44
N HIS A 188 -20.29 5.25 -12.48
CA HIS A 188 -20.25 5.72 -13.87
C HIS A 188 -21.57 6.36 -14.31
N ALA A 189 -22.70 5.76 -13.93
CA ALA A 189 -24.03 6.34 -14.21
C ALA A 189 -24.18 7.74 -13.58
N ARG A 190 -23.80 7.89 -12.31
CA ARG A 190 -23.86 9.16 -11.58
C ARG A 190 -22.95 10.22 -12.21
N ARG A 191 -21.70 9.87 -12.53
CA ARG A 191 -20.77 10.79 -13.20
C ARG A 191 -21.27 11.23 -14.58
N LYS A 192 -21.83 10.31 -15.36
CA LYS A 192 -22.43 10.62 -16.67
C LYS A 192 -23.60 11.59 -16.53
N ALA A 193 -24.48 11.40 -15.54
CA ALA A 193 -25.59 12.31 -15.26
C ALA A 193 -25.12 13.72 -14.86
N GLU A 194 -23.97 13.82 -14.18
CA GLU A 194 -23.33 15.08 -13.80
C GLU A 194 -22.44 15.69 -14.89
N GLY A 195 -22.33 15.07 -16.08
CA GLY A 195 -21.46 15.54 -17.15
C GLY A 195 -19.96 15.47 -16.84
N ARG A 196 -19.56 14.59 -15.92
CA ARG A 196 -18.16 14.42 -15.49
C ARG A 196 -17.44 13.36 -16.34
N SER A 197 -16.13 13.49 -16.47
CA SER A 197 -15.28 12.54 -17.20
C SER A 197 -15.39 11.12 -16.63
N TYR A 198 -15.14 10.11 -17.46
CA TYR A 198 -15.02 8.73 -16.99
C TYR A 198 -13.86 8.59 -15.99
N VAL A 199 -14.01 7.70 -15.01
CA VAL A 199 -13.00 7.34 -14.02
C VAL A 199 -13.17 5.86 -13.71
N GLY A 200 -12.20 5.04 -14.12
CA GLY A 200 -12.19 3.60 -13.87
C GLY A 200 -11.75 3.22 -12.45
N VAL A 201 -11.90 1.95 -12.13
CA VAL A 201 -11.32 1.33 -10.94
C VAL A 201 -9.79 1.35 -11.02
N ASN A 202 -9.13 1.52 -9.88
CA ASN A 202 -7.67 1.46 -9.79
C ASN A 202 -7.20 0.05 -9.35
N VAL A 203 -5.90 -0.27 -9.53
CA VAL A 203 -5.37 -1.59 -9.13
C VAL A 203 -5.62 -1.90 -7.65
N VAL A 204 -5.69 -0.88 -6.78
CA VAL A 204 -5.92 -1.08 -5.35
C VAL A 204 -7.35 -1.52 -5.09
N GLY A 205 -8.34 -0.89 -5.73
CA GLY A 205 -9.74 -1.30 -5.66
C GLY A 205 -9.94 -2.70 -6.19
N ALA A 206 -9.38 -3.00 -7.37
CA ALA A 206 -9.51 -4.33 -7.97
C ALA A 206 -8.80 -5.42 -7.15
N GLY A 207 -7.55 -5.18 -6.77
CA GLY A 207 -6.74 -6.11 -6.00
C GLY A 207 -7.30 -6.39 -4.61
N ASN A 208 -7.77 -5.37 -3.89
CA ASN A 208 -8.42 -5.56 -2.60
C ASN A 208 -9.73 -6.33 -2.72
N THR A 209 -10.51 -6.08 -3.76
CA THR A 209 -11.72 -6.85 -4.05
C THR A 209 -11.37 -8.34 -4.18
N ALA A 210 -10.35 -8.67 -4.99
CA ALA A 210 -9.87 -10.04 -5.16
C ALA A 210 -9.35 -10.68 -3.87
N LEU A 211 -8.57 -9.93 -3.08
CA LEU A 211 -8.03 -10.43 -1.81
C LEU A 211 -9.13 -10.65 -0.76
N CYS A 212 -10.14 -9.78 -0.70
CA CYS A 212 -11.27 -9.94 0.21
C CYS A 212 -12.13 -11.15 -0.15
N ASP A 213 -12.36 -11.40 -1.44
CA ASP A 213 -13.12 -12.56 -1.92
C ASP A 213 -12.46 -13.90 -1.57
N ILE A 214 -11.12 -13.95 -1.50
CA ILE A 214 -10.38 -15.14 -1.03
C ILE A 214 -10.09 -15.12 0.48
N GLY A 215 -10.77 -14.25 1.23
CA GLY A 215 -10.81 -14.27 2.69
C GLY A 215 -9.79 -13.37 3.41
N PHE A 216 -9.00 -12.55 2.72
CA PHE A 216 -8.11 -11.60 3.40
C PHE A 216 -8.86 -10.38 3.92
N SER A 217 -8.69 -10.10 5.22
CA SER A 217 -9.14 -8.82 5.79
C SER A 217 -8.41 -7.63 5.13
N PRO A 218 -8.98 -6.42 5.16
CA PRO A 218 -8.34 -5.24 4.57
C PRO A 218 -6.93 -4.96 5.13
N ASN A 219 -6.70 -5.25 6.41
CA ASN A 219 -5.36 -5.12 7.02
C ASN A 219 -4.39 -6.20 6.55
N ALA A 220 -4.86 -7.42 6.32
CA ALA A 220 -4.03 -8.49 5.79
C ALA A 220 -3.62 -8.17 4.33
N ALA A 221 -4.58 -7.76 3.50
CA ALA A 221 -4.33 -7.29 2.13
C ALA A 221 -3.32 -6.13 2.11
N TRP A 222 -3.45 -5.19 3.05
CA TRP A 222 -2.49 -4.11 3.21
C TRP A 222 -1.06 -4.62 3.47
N CYS A 223 -0.89 -5.50 4.45
CA CYS A 223 0.41 -6.09 4.77
C CYS A 223 1.00 -6.84 3.58
N LEU A 224 0.18 -7.63 2.87
CA LEU A 224 0.60 -8.39 1.69
C LEU A 224 1.12 -7.48 0.59
N GLY A 225 0.33 -6.49 0.17
CA GLY A 225 0.74 -5.55 -0.88
C GLY A 225 1.98 -4.76 -0.50
N SER A 226 2.07 -4.27 0.75
CA SER A 226 3.23 -3.52 1.21
C SER A 226 4.52 -4.35 1.20
N VAL A 227 4.47 -5.59 1.69
CA VAL A 227 5.65 -6.48 1.72
C VAL A 227 6.00 -6.97 0.31
N CYS A 228 5.00 -7.27 -0.52
CA CYS A 228 5.19 -7.67 -1.93
C CYS A 228 6.02 -6.62 -2.69
N ARG A 229 5.66 -5.34 -2.56
CA ARG A 229 6.42 -4.24 -3.18
C ARG A 229 7.88 -4.15 -2.71
N GLY A 230 8.17 -4.65 -1.51
CA GLY A 230 9.53 -4.74 -0.97
C GLY A 230 10.49 -5.53 -1.86
N PHE A 231 10.02 -6.56 -2.59
CA PHE A 231 10.87 -7.33 -3.51
C PHE A 231 11.41 -6.48 -4.65
N SER A 232 10.54 -5.74 -5.33
CA SER A 232 10.98 -4.83 -6.39
C SER A 232 11.84 -3.69 -5.84
N CYS A 233 11.47 -3.11 -4.71
CA CYS A 233 12.26 -2.04 -4.10
C CYS A 233 13.67 -2.52 -3.71
N ALA A 234 13.83 -3.77 -3.29
CA ALA A 234 15.14 -4.40 -3.08
C ALA A 234 15.94 -4.49 -4.40
N ALA A 235 15.30 -4.88 -5.51
CA ALA A 235 15.95 -4.95 -6.81
C ALA A 235 16.40 -3.56 -7.31
N HIS A 236 15.55 -2.55 -7.19
CA HIS A 236 15.90 -1.15 -7.47
C HIS A 236 17.07 -0.69 -6.60
N ALA A 237 17.04 -0.98 -5.30
CA ALA A 237 18.12 -0.62 -4.38
C ALA A 237 19.46 -1.26 -4.80
N LEU A 238 19.47 -2.56 -5.11
CA LEU A 238 20.66 -3.27 -5.58
C LEU A 238 21.20 -2.70 -6.89
N TYR A 239 20.31 -2.43 -7.84
CA TYR A 239 20.70 -1.83 -9.11
C TYR A 239 21.33 -0.45 -8.90
N SER A 240 20.69 0.44 -8.13
CA SER A 240 21.20 1.77 -7.80
C SER A 240 22.51 1.71 -7.02
N MET A 241 22.66 0.75 -6.10
CA MET A 241 23.91 0.52 -5.37
C MET A 241 25.04 0.09 -6.31
N LYS A 242 24.75 -0.76 -7.29
CA LYS A 242 25.76 -1.28 -8.24
C LYS A 242 26.16 -0.24 -9.29
N LYS A 243 25.20 0.54 -9.80
CA LYS A 243 25.41 1.48 -10.91
C LYS A 243 25.79 2.89 -10.45
N GLY A 244 25.22 3.34 -9.34
CA GLY A 244 25.50 4.66 -8.80
C GLY A 244 26.62 4.65 -7.77
N ARG A 245 27.04 5.86 -7.36
CA ARG A 245 28.01 6.08 -6.30
C ARG A 245 27.32 6.39 -4.97
N ALA A 246 28.08 6.35 -3.88
CA ALA A 246 27.62 6.94 -2.63
C ALA A 246 27.56 8.46 -2.81
N TRP A 247 26.71 9.14 -2.03
CA TRP A 247 26.46 10.58 -2.16
C TRP A 247 25.95 10.98 -3.56
N GLY A 248 24.64 10.76 -3.78
CA GLY A 248 23.98 10.97 -5.07
C GLY A 248 24.05 12.39 -5.65
N ALA A 249 24.31 13.41 -4.83
CA ALA A 249 24.51 14.81 -5.23
C ALA A 249 25.94 15.13 -5.71
N SER A 250 26.73 14.11 -6.05
CA SER A 250 28.10 14.28 -6.54
C SER A 250 28.13 14.62 -8.02
N ARG A 251 28.98 15.59 -8.42
CA ARG A 251 29.24 15.93 -9.84
C ARG A 251 29.75 14.78 -10.69
N ARG A 252 30.12 13.65 -10.08
CA ARG A 252 30.63 12.47 -10.77
C ARG A 252 29.57 11.38 -10.95
N GLU A 253 28.32 11.62 -10.59
CA GLU A 253 27.24 10.65 -10.76
C GLU A 253 26.65 10.75 -12.19
N PRO A 254 26.71 9.67 -13.00
CA PRO A 254 26.27 9.71 -14.40
C PRO A 254 24.76 9.48 -14.58
N MET A 255 24.09 8.93 -13.57
CA MET A 255 22.65 8.63 -13.61
C MET A 255 21.85 9.86 -13.15
N VAL A 256 20.63 10.03 -13.66
CA VAL A 256 19.68 11.10 -13.27
C VAL A 256 19.79 11.36 -11.77
N GLN A 257 20.36 12.50 -11.38
CA GLN A 257 20.57 12.82 -9.98
C GLN A 257 19.21 12.95 -9.31
N MET A 258 18.80 11.91 -8.58
CA MET A 258 17.60 11.92 -7.74
C MET A 258 17.71 12.92 -6.58
N ILE A 259 18.93 13.37 -6.29
CA ILE A 259 19.27 14.37 -5.28
C ILE A 259 20.27 15.32 -5.94
N ASP A 260 19.78 16.37 -6.59
CA ASP A 260 20.59 17.46 -7.14
C ASP A 260 20.22 18.77 -6.42
N LEU A 261 21.20 19.64 -6.13
CA LEU A 261 20.93 20.92 -5.46
C LEU A 261 20.02 21.84 -6.28
N SER A 262 19.99 21.72 -7.60
CA SER A 262 19.09 22.44 -8.51
C SER A 262 17.63 22.02 -8.38
N MET A 263 17.33 20.86 -7.79
CA MET A 263 15.95 20.46 -7.48
C MET A 263 15.32 21.35 -6.40
N ILE A 264 16.14 22.08 -5.62
CA ILE A 264 15.66 22.98 -4.58
C ILE A 264 15.62 24.41 -5.11
N LYS A 265 14.41 24.97 -5.20
CA LYS A 265 14.21 26.42 -5.30
C LYS A 265 13.97 26.97 -3.90
N TYR A 266 14.97 27.64 -3.33
CA TYR A 266 14.81 28.32 -2.05
C TYR A 266 13.83 29.48 -2.20
N VAL A 267 12.70 29.40 -1.48
CA VAL A 267 11.63 30.42 -1.44
C VAL A 267 11.46 31.03 -0.04
N GLY A 268 12.42 30.77 0.86
CA GLY A 268 12.44 31.34 2.20
C GLY A 268 12.95 32.79 2.22
N PRO A 269 13.14 33.37 3.42
CA PRO A 269 13.66 34.73 3.57
C PRO A 269 15.04 34.89 2.91
N PRO A 270 15.36 36.05 2.32
CA PRO A 270 16.68 36.31 1.77
C PRO A 270 17.77 36.20 2.84
N ASP A 271 19.02 36.08 2.39
CA ASP A 271 20.19 36.10 3.26
C ASP A 271 20.15 37.30 4.21
N ARG A 272 20.29 37.03 5.51
CA ARG A 272 20.19 38.03 6.58
C ARG A 272 21.32 37.87 7.58
N ARG A 273 21.75 38.98 8.17
CA ARG A 273 22.85 38.96 9.15
C ARG A 273 22.40 38.29 10.45
N VAL A 274 23.30 37.50 11.02
CA VAL A 274 23.13 36.91 12.35
C VAL A 274 23.37 38.02 13.38
N PRO A 275 22.45 38.28 14.33
CA PRO A 275 22.65 39.28 15.39
C PRO A 275 23.79 38.86 16.32
N LYS A 276 24.38 39.81 17.03
CA LYS A 276 25.35 39.49 18.08
C LYS A 276 24.67 38.78 19.26
N GLN A 277 25.45 38.09 20.10
CA GLN A 277 24.88 37.32 21.22
C GLN A 277 24.19 38.20 22.27
N ASP A 278 24.69 39.40 22.53
CA ASP A 278 24.11 40.41 23.42
C ASP A 278 22.79 40.99 22.86
N GLU A 279 22.66 41.08 21.52
CA GLU A 279 21.45 41.54 20.82
C GLU A 279 20.36 40.46 20.71
N ARG A 280 20.67 39.19 21.05
CA ARG A 280 19.80 38.03 20.85
C ARG A 280 18.41 38.21 21.47
N GLN A 281 18.33 38.76 22.68
CA GLN A 281 17.06 38.84 23.42
C GLN A 281 16.08 39.79 22.73
N GLU A 282 16.55 40.97 22.34
CA GLU A 282 15.73 41.95 21.63
C GLU A 282 15.36 41.45 20.23
N TYR A 283 16.33 40.88 19.50
CA TYR A 283 16.13 40.32 18.17
C TYR A 283 15.08 39.20 18.18
N ALA A 284 15.18 38.24 19.12
CA ALA A 284 14.25 37.13 19.24
C ALA A 284 12.83 37.59 19.63
N ARG A 285 12.70 38.61 20.49
CA ARG A 285 11.39 39.17 20.86
C ARG A 285 10.68 39.75 19.63
N LYS A 286 11.38 40.54 18.81
CA LYS A 286 10.83 41.08 17.55
C LYS A 286 10.43 39.95 16.59
N GLN A 287 11.27 38.93 16.43
CA GLN A 287 10.93 37.78 15.58
C GLN A 287 9.76 36.95 16.11
N LYS A 288 9.52 36.89 17.42
CA LYS A 288 8.35 36.19 17.97
C LYS A 288 7.04 36.92 17.66
N GLU A 289 7.08 38.23 17.47
CA GLU A 289 5.90 39.04 17.09
C GLU A 289 5.50 38.80 15.63
N GLU A 290 6.48 38.62 14.73
CA GLU A 290 6.27 38.43 13.27
C GLU A 290 6.55 36.98 12.79
N GLY A 291 6.72 36.05 13.72
CA GLY A 291 7.37 34.76 13.47
C GLY A 291 6.58 33.77 12.64
N GLU A 292 7.32 32.90 11.97
CA GLU A 292 6.81 31.83 11.09
C GLU A 292 5.78 30.92 11.78
N TYR A 293 5.93 30.66 13.09
CA TYR A 293 5.00 29.80 13.85
C TYR A 293 3.54 30.28 13.81
N LYS A 294 3.31 31.58 13.60
CA LYS A 294 1.95 32.13 13.44
C LYS A 294 1.34 31.82 12.07
N GLN A 295 2.18 31.59 11.07
CA GLN A 295 1.77 31.30 9.68
C GLN A 295 1.51 29.79 9.46
N TRP A 296 2.12 28.94 10.29
CA TRP A 296 2.02 27.47 10.20
C TRP A 296 1.14 26.83 11.29
N LEU A 297 0.21 27.60 11.89
CA LEU A 297 -0.86 27.02 12.70
C LEU A 297 -1.80 26.25 11.75
N ILE A 298 -1.64 24.93 11.72
CA ILE A 298 -2.53 23.99 11.04
C ILE A 298 -3.80 23.80 11.88
#